data_AF-V5WE69-F1
#
_entry.id   AF-V5WE69-F1
#
_cell.length_a   1.000
_cell.length_b   1.000
_cell.length_c   1.000
_cell.angle_alpha   90.00
_cell.angle_beta   90.00
_cell.angle_gamma   90.00
#
_symmetry.space_group_name_H-M   'P 1'
#
loop_
_entity.id
_entity.type
_entity.pdbx_description
1 polymer ?
#
loop_
_entity_poly.entity_id
_entity_poly.type
_entity_poly.pdbx_seq_one_letter_code
_entity_poly.pdbx_strand_id
1 'polypeptide(L)'
;MLNDLVKQAGFENEIGNTEAGSMWVPVIDGQWMGQYRHKVQQDSQGWPISMTLDNRMIADRLVTILIDDDYRSIPAETLTLSYRGQGEIRLEGARIVREIDTGNEYSQFEVIYDGQGYLSLIIEANDPEATGDYIRDISLRRSSQETAGPLIGSTSILLHRSVSFVLFTS
;
A
#
# COMPACT_ATOMS: atom_id res chain seq x y z
N MET A 1 17.41 15.23 -3.19
CA MET A 1 16.27 14.47 -2.65
C MET A 1 16.72 13.03 -2.51
N LEU A 2 16.67 12.47 -1.31
CA LEU A 2 16.94 11.05 -1.11
C LEU A 2 15.76 10.26 -1.73
N ASN A 3 16.03 9.11 -2.33
CA ASN A 3 15.00 8.30 -2.98
C ASN A 3 14.16 7.58 -1.90
N ASP A 4 12.94 8.06 -1.66
CA ASP A 4 12.02 7.49 -0.65
C ASP A 4 11.25 6.27 -1.17
N LEU A 5 11.45 5.87 -2.43
CA LEU A 5 10.85 4.67 -3.00
C LEU A 5 11.55 3.42 -2.44
N VAL A 6 10.80 2.63 -1.66
CA VAL A 6 11.25 1.31 -1.19
C VAL A 6 11.06 0.29 -2.31
N LYS A 7 9.88 0.28 -2.94
CA LYS A 7 9.57 -0.58 -4.09
C LYS A 7 8.44 0.01 -4.92
N GLN A 8 8.53 -0.16 -6.23
CA GLN A 8 7.37 -0.15 -7.11
C GLN A 8 7.16 -1.60 -7.55
N ALA A 9 6.02 -2.20 -7.21
CA ALA A 9 5.70 -3.52 -7.75
C ALA A 9 5.44 -3.38 -9.26
N GLY A 10 5.49 -4.47 -10.01
CA GLY A 10 5.39 -4.41 -11.48
C GLY A 10 6.68 -3.99 -12.20
N PHE A 11 7.75 -3.63 -11.48
CA PHE A 11 9.04 -3.25 -12.06
C PHE A 11 10.25 -3.89 -11.34
N GLU A 12 10.89 -4.80 -12.07
CA GLU A 12 12.25 -5.29 -11.96
C GLU A 12 12.66 -5.56 -13.40
N ASN A 13 13.09 -4.51 -14.09
CA ASN A 13 14.18 -4.77 -15.02
C ASN A 13 15.38 -5.09 -14.11
N GLU A 14 15.76 -6.37 -14.03
CA GLU A 14 17.19 -6.65 -13.89
C GLU A 14 17.91 -5.78 -14.93
N ILE A 15 18.95 -5.04 -14.55
CA ILE A 15 19.68 -4.20 -15.51
C ILE A 15 20.17 -5.13 -16.65
N GLY A 16 19.51 -5.06 -17.82
CA GLY A 16 19.76 -5.92 -18.97
C GLY A 16 18.62 -6.85 -19.40
N ASN A 17 17.51 -6.92 -18.66
CA ASN A 17 16.34 -7.74 -19.00
C ASN A 17 15.13 -6.81 -19.29
N THR A 18 14.53 -6.93 -20.47
CA THR A 18 13.44 -6.05 -20.96
C THR A 18 12.04 -6.59 -20.72
N GLU A 19 11.92 -7.70 -19.99
CA GLU A 19 10.63 -8.28 -19.59
C GLU A 19 10.21 -7.66 -18.25
N ALA A 20 8.94 -7.24 -18.14
CA ALA A 20 8.40 -6.62 -16.92
C ALA A 20 8.50 -7.58 -15.73
N GLY A 21 9.59 -7.50 -14.98
CA GLY A 21 9.85 -8.37 -13.84
C GLY A 21 9.08 -7.92 -12.60
N SER A 22 8.05 -8.64 -12.21
CA SER A 22 7.64 -8.76 -10.81
C SER A 22 6.78 -10.02 -10.76
N MET A 23 7.25 -11.00 -10.01
CA MET A 23 6.70 -12.36 -10.05
C MET A 23 5.36 -12.41 -9.31
N TRP A 24 4.26 -12.16 -10.02
CA TRP A 24 2.95 -12.52 -9.51
C TRP A 24 2.85 -14.03 -9.42
N VAL A 25 2.76 -14.54 -8.20
CA VAL A 25 2.57 -15.96 -7.95
C VAL A 25 1.09 -16.19 -7.66
N PRO A 26 0.39 -16.98 -8.48
CA PRO A 26 -0.97 -17.37 -8.17
C PRO A 26 -0.97 -18.37 -7.01
N VAL A 27 -1.91 -18.19 -6.09
CA VAL A 27 -2.25 -19.15 -5.07
C VAL A 27 -3.55 -19.84 -5.49
N ILE A 28 -3.54 -21.16 -5.53
CA ILE A 28 -4.69 -21.98 -5.94
C ILE A 28 -4.87 -23.10 -4.93
N ASP A 29 -6.07 -23.24 -4.37
CA ASP A 29 -6.38 -24.15 -3.28
C ASP A 29 -5.43 -23.96 -2.08
N GLY A 30 -5.07 -22.70 -1.80
CA GLY A 30 -4.13 -22.33 -0.74
C GLY A 30 -2.65 -22.65 -1.01
N GLN A 31 -2.30 -23.19 -2.17
CA GLN A 31 -0.92 -23.52 -2.54
C GLN A 31 -0.30 -22.45 -3.44
N TRP A 32 0.95 -22.05 -3.18
CA TRP A 32 1.70 -21.17 -4.05
C TRP A 32 2.11 -21.90 -5.32
N MET A 33 1.52 -21.52 -6.46
CA MET A 33 1.73 -22.17 -7.74
C MET A 33 2.78 -21.42 -8.56
N GLY A 34 4.03 -21.39 -8.06
CA GLY A 34 5.13 -20.67 -8.70
C GLY A 34 5.38 -21.07 -10.16
N GLN A 35 5.12 -22.33 -10.51
CA GLN A 35 5.18 -22.83 -11.88
C GLN A 35 4.16 -22.17 -12.83
N TYR A 36 3.08 -21.58 -12.31
CA TYR A 36 2.03 -20.91 -13.09
C TYR A 36 2.17 -19.38 -13.12
N ARG A 37 3.27 -18.81 -12.59
CA ARG A 37 3.54 -17.37 -12.65
C ARG A 37 3.41 -16.77 -14.06
N HIS A 38 3.86 -17.51 -15.08
CA HIS A 38 3.84 -17.11 -16.48
C HIS A 38 2.46 -17.28 -17.15
N LYS A 39 1.46 -17.71 -16.39
CA LYS A 39 0.06 -17.81 -16.82
C LYS A 39 -0.81 -16.71 -16.22
N VAL A 40 -0.26 -15.87 -15.35
CA VAL A 40 -0.96 -14.69 -14.84
C VAL A 40 -1.18 -13.74 -16.01
N GLN A 41 -2.44 -13.39 -16.27
CA GLN A 41 -2.79 -12.41 -17.28
C GLN A 41 -2.34 -11.03 -16.82
N GLN A 42 -1.48 -10.38 -17.59
CA GLN A 42 -0.91 -9.09 -17.26
C GLN A 42 -1.13 -8.07 -18.38
N ASP A 43 -1.16 -6.79 -18.02
CA ASP A 43 -1.13 -5.68 -18.97
C ASP A 43 0.28 -5.45 -19.54
N SER A 44 0.43 -4.43 -20.40
CA SER A 44 1.74 -4.08 -20.99
C SER A 44 2.81 -3.65 -19.98
N GLN A 45 2.42 -3.34 -18.74
CA GLN A 45 3.30 -2.91 -17.66
C GLN A 45 3.55 -4.03 -16.63
N GLY A 46 2.98 -5.22 -16.82
CA GLY A 46 3.14 -6.35 -15.89
C GLY A 46 2.17 -6.35 -14.72
N TRP A 47 1.10 -5.56 -14.75
CA TRP A 47 0.05 -5.57 -13.73
C TRP A 47 -0.95 -6.69 -13.99
N PRO A 48 -1.38 -7.44 -12.97
CA PRO A 48 -2.36 -8.50 -13.17
C PRO A 48 -3.71 -7.88 -13.52
N ILE A 49 -4.32 -8.33 -14.61
CA ILE A 49 -5.61 -7.81 -15.07
C ILE A 49 -6.79 -8.73 -14.71
N SER A 50 -6.50 -9.95 -14.23
CA SER A 50 -7.52 -10.94 -13.90
C SER A 50 -7.01 -11.94 -12.86
N MET A 51 -7.94 -12.46 -12.05
CA MET A 51 -7.71 -13.66 -11.22
C MET A 51 -7.75 -14.95 -12.06
N THR A 52 -8.29 -14.90 -13.28
CA THR A 52 -8.27 -16.03 -14.21
C THR A 52 -6.93 -16.07 -14.94
N LEU A 53 -6.25 -17.21 -14.91
CA LEU A 53 -5.00 -17.45 -15.62
C LEU A 53 -5.26 -17.80 -17.10
N ASP A 54 -4.24 -17.69 -17.95
CA ASP A 54 -4.33 -18.04 -19.39
C ASP A 54 -4.75 -19.49 -19.65
N ASN A 55 -4.44 -20.38 -18.71
CA ASN A 55 -4.85 -21.79 -18.77
C ASN A 55 -6.27 -22.03 -18.23
N ARG A 56 -7.03 -20.97 -17.97
CA ARG A 56 -8.41 -20.97 -17.44
C ARG A 56 -8.56 -21.43 -15.98
N MET A 57 -7.46 -21.62 -15.25
CA MET A 57 -7.54 -21.77 -13.80
C MET A 57 -7.88 -20.43 -13.16
N ILE A 58 -8.55 -20.45 -12.02
CA ILE A 58 -8.85 -19.25 -11.22
C ILE A 58 -7.95 -19.27 -10.00
N ALA A 59 -7.18 -18.21 -9.79
CA ALA A 59 -6.40 -18.03 -8.58
C ALA A 59 -7.31 -17.57 -7.44
N ASP A 60 -7.11 -18.12 -6.24
CA ASP A 60 -7.72 -17.60 -5.02
C ASP A 60 -7.12 -16.22 -4.68
N ARG A 61 -5.80 -16.10 -4.90
CA ARG A 61 -5.02 -14.92 -4.56
C ARG A 61 -3.86 -14.76 -5.54
N LEU A 62 -3.43 -13.52 -5.78
CA LEU A 62 -2.17 -13.21 -6.45
C LEU A 62 -1.21 -12.59 -5.45
N VAL A 63 0.02 -13.09 -5.38
CA VAL A 63 1.00 -12.63 -4.39
C VAL A 63 2.22 -12.05 -5.09
N THR A 64 2.74 -10.95 -4.55
CA THR A 64 4.05 -10.39 -4.92
C THR A 64 4.80 -9.97 -3.66
N ILE A 65 6.12 -10.07 -3.69
CA ILE A 65 7.00 -9.67 -2.60
C ILE A 65 7.36 -8.18 -2.79
N LEU A 66 7.08 -7.36 -1.79
CA LEU A 66 7.42 -5.94 -1.77
C LEU A 66 8.75 -5.67 -1.05
N ILE A 67 9.07 -6.46 -0.01
CA ILE A 67 10.37 -6.48 0.68
C ILE A 67 10.80 -7.94 0.79
N ASP A 68 11.97 -8.28 0.26
CA ASP A 68 12.53 -9.64 0.35
C ASP A 68 13.46 -9.78 1.58
N ASP A 69 13.65 -11.00 2.07
CA ASP A 69 14.43 -11.29 3.28
C ASP A 69 15.94 -11.08 3.10
N ASP A 70 16.43 -11.18 1.87
CA ASP A 70 17.83 -10.97 1.48
C ASP A 70 18.24 -9.48 1.44
N TYR A 71 17.28 -8.54 1.40
CA TYR A 71 17.58 -7.11 1.47
C TYR A 71 17.89 -6.72 2.92
N ARG A 72 19.19 -6.69 3.26
CA ARG A 72 19.81 -6.07 4.46
C ARG A 72 18.81 -5.28 5.32
N SER A 73 18.16 -5.99 6.25
CA SER A 73 17.28 -5.49 7.33
C SER A 73 16.76 -4.06 7.10
N ILE A 74 15.75 -3.90 6.25
CA ILE A 74 14.93 -2.68 6.30
C ILE A 74 14.52 -2.52 7.79
N PRO A 75 14.86 -1.40 8.45
CA PRO A 75 14.55 -1.23 9.86
C PRO A 75 13.04 -1.23 10.07
N ALA A 76 12.62 -1.47 11.30
CA ALA A 76 11.22 -1.25 11.65
C ALA A 76 10.85 0.21 11.33
N GLU A 77 9.87 0.42 10.46
CA GLU A 77 9.50 1.74 9.98
C GLU A 77 8.03 1.83 9.55
N THR A 78 7.51 3.06 9.53
CA THR A 78 6.21 3.38 8.94
C THR A 78 6.40 3.68 7.46
N LEU A 79 5.65 2.96 6.64
CA LEU A 79 5.65 3.04 5.19
C LEU A 79 4.29 3.51 4.70
N THR A 80 4.26 4.05 3.48
CA THR A 80 3.04 4.36 2.75
C THR A 80 2.92 3.39 1.58
N LEU A 81 1.85 2.58 1.59
CA LEU A 81 1.43 1.77 0.45
C LEU A 81 0.42 2.57 -0.37
N SER A 82 0.57 2.61 -1.68
CA SER A 82 -0.41 3.21 -2.60
C SER A 82 -0.72 2.26 -3.75
N TYR A 83 -1.95 2.26 -4.25
CA TYR A 83 -2.31 1.63 -5.52
C TYR A 83 -3.53 2.32 -6.15
N ARG A 84 -3.85 1.95 -7.39
CA ARG A 84 -5.08 2.33 -8.11
C ARG A 84 -5.91 1.11 -8.45
N GLY A 85 -7.20 1.33 -8.67
CA GLY A 85 -8.13 0.31 -9.13
C GLY A 85 -8.95 -0.32 -8.02
N GLN A 86 -9.90 -1.16 -8.43
CA GLN A 86 -10.85 -1.84 -7.59
C GLN A 86 -10.37 -3.26 -7.28
N GLY A 87 -10.57 -3.66 -6.03
CA GLY A 87 -10.25 -4.99 -5.56
C GLY A 87 -10.01 -5.02 -4.06
N GLU A 88 -9.58 -6.18 -3.59
CA GLU A 88 -9.28 -6.43 -2.19
C GLU A 88 -7.81 -6.79 -2.07
N ILE A 89 -7.11 -6.12 -1.16
CA ILE A 89 -5.71 -6.40 -0.86
C ILE A 89 -5.52 -6.80 0.60
N ARG A 90 -4.48 -7.58 0.83
CA ARG A 90 -3.97 -7.94 2.16
C ARG A 90 -2.45 -7.84 2.17
N LEU A 91 -1.89 -7.53 3.33
CA LEU A 91 -0.46 -7.58 3.57
C LEU A 91 -0.08 -8.77 4.45
N GLU A 92 1.07 -9.35 4.17
CA GLU A 92 1.78 -10.28 5.06
C GLU A 92 3.14 -9.68 5.42
N GLY A 93 3.57 -9.88 6.67
CA GLY A 93 4.81 -9.28 7.19
C GLY A 93 4.69 -7.81 7.62
N ALA A 94 3.51 -7.20 7.48
CA ALA A 94 3.23 -5.85 7.95
C ALA A 94 1.75 -5.67 8.32
N ARG A 95 1.43 -4.57 9.00
CA ARG A 95 0.05 -4.23 9.39
C ARG A 95 -0.39 -2.88 8.82
N ILE A 96 -1.58 -2.83 8.25
CA ILE A 96 -2.25 -1.58 7.90
C ILE A 96 -2.74 -0.92 9.20
N VAL A 97 -2.36 0.35 9.39
CA VAL A 97 -2.69 1.14 10.58
C VAL A 97 -3.85 2.07 10.30
N ARG A 98 -3.87 2.66 9.09
CA ARG A 98 -4.84 3.67 8.72
C ARG A 98 -4.92 3.81 7.20
N GLU A 99 -6.12 4.04 6.70
CA GLU A 99 -6.36 4.50 5.33
C GLU A 99 -6.20 6.02 5.26
N ILE A 100 -5.51 6.50 4.23
CA ILE A 100 -5.27 7.91 3.96
C ILE A 100 -6.25 8.33 2.87
N ASP A 101 -7.15 9.25 3.22
CA ASP A 101 -8.06 9.84 2.24
C ASP A 101 -7.28 10.74 1.27
N THR A 102 -7.28 10.37 -0.02
CA THR A 102 -6.59 11.09 -1.09
C THR A 102 -7.53 11.82 -2.04
N GLY A 103 -8.85 11.81 -1.81
CA GLY A 103 -9.80 12.46 -2.70
C GLY A 103 -9.95 11.79 -4.07
N ASN A 104 -9.78 10.46 -4.13
CA ASN A 104 -10.31 9.53 -5.15
C ASN A 104 -9.36 9.03 -6.25
N GLU A 105 -8.07 9.39 -6.26
CA GLU A 105 -7.17 8.96 -7.35
C GLU A 105 -6.31 7.73 -7.02
N TYR A 106 -6.04 7.50 -5.72
CA TYR A 106 -5.26 6.36 -5.23
C TYR A 106 -5.80 5.89 -3.89
N SER A 107 -5.87 4.58 -3.68
CA SER A 107 -5.96 4.04 -2.33
C SER A 107 -4.59 4.16 -1.67
N GLN A 108 -4.53 4.77 -0.48
CA GLN A 108 -3.29 4.93 0.27
C GLN A 108 -3.46 4.42 1.70
N PHE A 109 -2.45 3.68 2.18
CA PHE A 109 -2.44 3.09 3.50
C PHE A 109 -1.13 3.40 4.22
N GLU A 110 -1.26 3.77 5.49
CA GLU A 110 -0.16 3.81 6.45
C GLU A 110 0.08 2.38 6.96
N VAL A 111 1.29 1.87 6.76
CA VAL A 111 1.67 0.48 7.03
C VAL A 111 2.85 0.46 8.01
N ILE A 112 2.78 -0.37 9.04
CA ILE A 112 3.92 -0.62 9.94
C ILE A 112 4.56 -1.94 9.55
N TYR A 113 5.85 -1.86 9.19
CA TYR A 113 6.72 -3.00 8.97
C TYR A 113 7.65 -3.15 10.19
N ASP A 114 7.68 -4.32 10.82
CA ASP A 114 8.40 -4.55 12.07
C ASP A 114 9.91 -4.79 11.88
N GLY A 115 10.40 -4.69 10.63
CA GLY A 115 11.83 -4.84 10.31
C GLY A 115 12.32 -6.29 10.26
N GLN A 116 11.40 -7.27 10.18
CA GLN A 116 11.71 -8.69 10.18
C GLN A 116 10.94 -9.44 9.09
N GLY A 117 11.64 -10.34 8.40
CA GLY A 117 11.05 -11.21 7.37
C GLY A 117 10.81 -10.51 6.04
N TYR A 118 9.94 -11.10 5.23
CA TYR A 118 9.47 -10.51 3.97
C TYR A 118 8.20 -9.67 4.22
N LEU A 119 7.95 -8.70 3.35
CA LEU A 119 6.66 -8.02 3.23
C LEU A 119 6.05 -8.39 1.89
N SER A 120 4.87 -9.00 1.89
CA SER A 120 4.16 -9.40 0.67
C SER A 120 2.84 -8.65 0.52
N LEU A 121 2.51 -8.30 -0.72
CA LEU A 121 1.19 -7.83 -1.11
C LEU A 121 0.42 -8.99 -1.73
N ILE A 122 -0.83 -9.13 -1.29
CA ILE A 122 -1.74 -10.18 -1.72
C ILE A 122 -2.98 -9.49 -2.27
N ILE A 123 -3.32 -9.81 -3.51
CA ILE A 123 -4.59 -9.42 -4.14
C ILE A 123 -5.55 -10.59 -3.97
N GLU A 124 -6.65 -10.37 -3.26
CA GLU A 124 -7.69 -11.37 -2.97
C GLU A 124 -8.87 -11.24 -3.95
N ALA A 125 -9.12 -10.02 -4.45
CA ALA A 125 -10.02 -9.75 -5.55
C ALA A 125 -9.43 -8.65 -6.45
N ASN A 126 -9.59 -8.77 -7.76
CA ASN A 126 -9.04 -7.83 -8.74
C ASN A 126 -10.10 -7.49 -9.79
N ASP A 127 -10.50 -6.23 -9.90
CA ASP A 127 -11.62 -5.77 -10.73
C ASP A 127 -12.87 -6.66 -10.61
N PRO A 128 -13.45 -6.82 -9.38
CA PRO A 128 -14.57 -7.74 -9.14
C PRO A 128 -15.82 -7.39 -9.96
N GLU A 129 -15.97 -6.13 -10.36
CA GLU A 129 -17.10 -5.64 -11.17
C GLU A 129 -16.84 -5.71 -12.69
N ALA A 130 -15.68 -6.23 -13.11
CA ALA A 130 -15.29 -6.39 -14.51
C ALA A 130 -15.38 -5.10 -15.35
N THR A 131 -14.92 -3.98 -14.77
CA THR A 131 -14.97 -2.64 -15.35
C THR A 131 -13.71 -2.28 -16.15
N GLY A 132 -12.65 -3.08 -16.04
CA GLY A 132 -11.31 -2.78 -16.50
C GLY A 132 -10.48 -1.98 -15.50
N ASP A 133 -11.01 -1.70 -14.30
CA ASP A 133 -10.32 -0.94 -13.26
C ASP A 133 -9.61 -1.87 -12.26
N TYR A 134 -8.65 -2.66 -12.73
CA TYR A 134 -7.86 -3.60 -11.90
C TYR A 134 -6.78 -2.91 -11.07
N ILE A 135 -6.32 -3.58 -10.02
CA ILE A 135 -5.26 -3.11 -9.11
C ILE A 135 -3.95 -2.93 -9.87
N ARG A 136 -3.43 -1.70 -9.87
CA ARG A 136 -2.20 -1.30 -10.55
C ARG A 136 -1.51 -0.14 -9.84
N ASP A 137 -0.37 0.29 -10.37
CA ASP A 137 0.42 1.41 -9.84
C ASP A 137 0.77 1.26 -8.35
N ILE A 138 1.00 0.00 -7.93
CA ILE A 138 1.36 -0.34 -6.56
C ILE A 138 2.74 0.22 -6.22
N SER A 139 2.82 1.04 -5.16
CA SER A 139 4.08 1.57 -4.65
C SER A 139 4.15 1.49 -3.13
N LEU A 140 5.33 1.16 -2.62
CA LEU A 140 5.67 1.19 -1.20
C LEU A 140 6.78 2.21 -1.00
N ARG A 141 6.53 3.21 -0.17
CA ARG A 141 7.44 4.33 0.06
C ARG A 141 7.69 4.50 1.54
N ARG A 142 8.87 5.00 1.90
CA ARG A 142 9.06 5.54 3.25
C ARG A 142 8.11 6.70 3.41
N SER A 143 7.42 6.78 4.55
CA SER A 143 6.65 7.98 4.83
C SER A 143 7.65 9.13 4.96
N SER A 144 7.65 10.05 3.99
CA SER A 144 8.37 11.31 4.13
C SER A 144 7.86 11.96 5.40
N GLN A 145 8.73 12.18 6.39
CA GLN A 145 8.43 13.08 7.51
C GLN A 145 8.31 14.52 6.97
N GLU A 146 7.33 14.79 6.12
CA GLU A 146 6.93 16.14 5.75
C GLU A 146 5.53 16.39 6.32
N THR A 147 5.55 17.04 7.48
CA THR A 147 4.46 17.78 8.12
C THR A 147 3.40 16.98 8.88
N ALA A 148 3.81 16.39 10.01
CA ALA A 148 3.07 16.73 11.23
C ALA A 148 3.26 18.24 11.43
N GLY A 149 2.33 19.06 10.93
CA GLY A 149 2.27 20.47 11.32
C GLY A 149 2.28 20.54 12.84
N PRO A 150 2.96 21.52 13.46
CA PRO A 150 2.99 21.59 14.90
C PRO A 150 1.54 21.67 15.38
N LEU A 151 1.17 20.85 16.37
CA LEU A 151 -0.04 21.06 17.17
C LEU A 151 0.15 22.36 17.96
N ILE A 152 0.17 23.50 17.26
CA ILE A 152 -0.12 24.81 17.84
C ILE A 152 -1.65 24.94 17.81
N GLY A 153 -2.30 24.07 18.58
CA GLY A 153 -3.60 24.36 19.15
C GLY A 153 -3.34 25.34 20.29
N SER A 154 -3.43 26.63 19.94
CA SER A 154 -3.19 27.80 20.77
C SER A 154 -3.58 27.62 22.24
N THR A 155 -2.58 27.67 23.13
CA THR A 155 -2.81 28.19 24.48
C THR A 155 -3.00 29.69 24.37
N SER A 156 -4.18 30.13 23.91
CA SER A 156 -4.60 31.53 24.07
C SER A 156 -5.22 31.69 25.45
N ILE A 157 -4.36 31.92 26.43
CA ILE A 157 -4.74 32.67 27.63
C ILE A 157 -5.01 34.10 27.15
N LEU A 158 -6.28 34.48 27.05
CA LEU A 158 -6.68 35.87 27.03
C LEU A 158 -7.69 36.09 28.17
N LEU A 159 -7.13 36.54 29.30
CA LEU A 159 -7.89 37.30 30.28
C LEU A 159 -8.60 38.44 29.55
N HIS A 160 -9.93 38.45 29.58
CA HIS A 160 -10.68 39.70 29.53
C HIS A 160 -11.35 39.89 30.89
N ARG A 161 -10.69 40.72 31.70
CA ARG A 161 -11.36 41.45 32.77
C ARG A 161 -12.33 42.43 32.10
N SER A 162 -13.62 42.25 32.35
CA SER A 162 -14.54 43.37 32.45
C SER A 162 -15.41 43.16 33.69
N VAL A 163 -15.18 44.06 34.63
CA VAL A 163 -15.99 44.29 35.82
C VAL A 163 -17.30 44.94 35.40
N SER A 164 -18.43 44.47 35.92
CA SER A 164 -19.58 45.32 36.21
C SER A 164 -20.39 44.72 37.36
N PHE A 165 -20.42 45.48 38.45
CA PHE A 165 -21.28 45.31 39.62
C PHE A 165 -22.74 45.56 39.25
N VAL A 166 -23.67 44.75 39.78
CA VAL A 166 -24.96 45.23 40.30
C VAL A 166 -25.34 44.39 41.52
N LEU A 167 -25.53 45.09 42.65
CA LEU A 167 -26.08 44.63 43.93
C LEU A 167 -27.56 44.22 43.79
N PHE A 168 -28.05 43.29 44.61
CA PHE A 168 -29.15 43.57 45.53
C PHE A 168 -29.24 42.50 46.63
N THR A 169 -29.31 42.99 47.86
CA THR A 169 -29.75 42.37 49.12
C THR A 169 -31.24 41.97 48.98
N SER A 170 -31.85 41.06 49.73
CA SER A 170 -31.69 40.56 51.10
C SER A 170 -32.38 39.20 51.22
#